data_AF-A0A3L6PV04-F1
#
_entry.id   AF-A0A3L6PV04-F1
#
_cell.length_a   1.000
_cell.length_b   1.000
_cell.length_c   1.000
_cell.angle_alpha   90.00
_cell.angle_beta   90.00
_cell.angle_gamma   90.00
#
_symmetry.space_group_name_H-M   'P 1'
#
loop_
_entity.id
_entity.type
_entity.pdbx_description
1 polymer ?
#
loop_
_entity_poly.entity_id
_entity_poly.type
_entity_poly.pdbx_seq_one_letter_code
_entity_poly.pdbx_strand_id
1 'polypeptide(L)' 'MRRKAILTVGRKKKGRGALLVSRRPLQHMVLRRLRELKKIVPDAQDADVDALLRRTADYICILELKVTVLRRLSTIYGV' A
#
# COMPACT_ATOMS: atom_id res chain seq x y z
N MET A 1 -42.58 22.98 47.62
CA MET A 1 -41.27 22.47 47.14
C MET A 1 -41.04 21.04 47.60
N ARG A 2 -41.19 20.04 46.73
CA ARG A 2 -40.77 18.64 46.96
C ARG A 2 -40.61 17.95 45.60
N ARG A 3 -39.38 17.62 45.21
CA ARG A 3 -39.11 16.58 44.20
C ARG A 3 -37.88 15.79 44.64
N LYS A 4 -38.11 14.53 45.05
CA LYS A 4 -37.13 13.43 44.99
C LYS A 4 -37.54 12.53 43.81
N ALA A 5 -36.60 12.15 42.97
CA ALA A 5 -36.70 11.00 42.05
C ALA A 5 -35.25 10.58 41.71
N ILE A 6 -34.68 9.62 42.44
CA ILE A 6 -34.56 8.18 42.10
C ILE A 6 -33.62 7.95 40.91
N LEU A 7 -32.37 7.60 41.25
CA LEU A 7 -31.40 6.98 40.34
C LEU A 7 -31.89 5.59 39.97
N THR A 8 -32.17 5.34 38.69
CA THR A 8 -32.32 3.97 38.17
C THR A 8 -31.14 3.64 37.26
N VAL A 9 -30.33 2.72 37.76
CA VAL A 9 -29.35 1.92 37.02
C VAL A 9 -30.06 1.16 35.91
N GLY A 10 -29.54 1.19 34.68
CA GLY A 10 -30.16 0.47 33.57
C GLY A 10 -29.33 0.33 32.30
N ARG A 11 -28.60 -0.80 32.22
CA ARG A 11 -28.32 -1.59 31.00
C ARG A 11 -27.32 -1.06 29.97
N LYS A 12 -26.09 -1.54 30.16
CA LYS A 12 -25.05 -1.84 29.16
C LYS A 12 -25.64 -2.58 27.94
N LYS A 13 -25.72 -1.94 26.77
CA LYS A 13 -26.00 -2.63 25.48
C LYS A 13 -24.68 -3.04 24.84
N LYS A 14 -24.32 -4.31 24.99
CA LYS A 14 -23.21 -4.98 24.30
C LYS A 14 -23.67 -5.29 22.87
N GLY A 15 -23.52 -4.32 21.97
CA GLY A 15 -23.82 -4.46 20.54
C GLY A 15 -22.59 -4.87 19.76
N ARG A 16 -22.56 -6.13 19.30
CA ARG A 16 -21.56 -6.71 18.42
C ARG A 16 -21.40 -5.87 17.14
N GLY A 17 -20.22 -5.28 16.93
CA GLY A 17 -19.92 -4.51 15.72
C GLY A 17 -18.43 -4.39 15.39
N ALA A 18 -17.57 -5.23 15.97
CA ALA A 18 -16.11 -5.11 15.86
C ALA A 18 -15.46 -6.19 14.97
N LEU A 19 -16.11 -6.59 13.87
CA LEU A 19 -15.57 -7.65 12.99
C LEU A 19 -15.36 -7.24 11.52
N LEU A 20 -15.64 -5.99 11.12
CA LEU A 20 -15.46 -5.53 9.73
C LEU A 20 -14.26 -4.59 9.52
N VAL A 21 -13.50 -4.27 10.57
CA VAL A 21 -12.43 -3.26 10.50
C VAL A 21 -11.08 -3.84 10.04
N SER A 22 -10.88 -5.16 10.06
CA SER A 22 -9.54 -5.75 9.86
C SER A 22 -9.13 -5.98 8.39
N ARG A 23 -10.07 -6.18 7.45
CA ARG A 23 -9.71 -6.45 6.03
C ARG A 23 -9.49 -5.20 5.17
N ARG A 24 -10.14 -4.09 5.51
CA ARG A 24 -10.00 -2.80 4.82
C ARG A 24 -8.59 -2.19 4.85
N PRO A 25 -7.82 -2.23 5.96
CA PRO A 25 -6.50 -1.62 5.99
C PRO A 25 -5.53 -2.27 5.01
N LEU A 26 -5.53 -3.60 4.89
CA LEU A 26 -4.64 -4.30 3.96
C LEU A 26 -4.93 -3.95 2.50
N GLN A 27 -6.21 -3.97 2.10
CA GLN A 27 -6.59 -3.60 0.74
C GLN A 27 -6.22 -2.15 0.41
N HIS A 28 -6.47 -1.23 1.33
CA HIS A 28 -6.09 0.18 1.14
C HIS A 28 -4.56 0.35 1.06
N MET A 29 -3.80 -0.40 1.87
CA MET A 29 -2.34 -0.41 1.79
C MET A 29 -1.86 -0.93 0.44
N VAL A 30 -2.41 -2.04 -0.06
CA VAL A 30 -2.05 -2.59 -1.39
C VAL A 30 -2.35 -1.58 -2.49
N LEU A 31 -3.54 -0.97 -2.48
CA LEU A 31 -3.90 0.06 -3.46
C LEU A 31 -2.97 1.28 -3.39
N ARG A 32 -2.56 1.71 -2.19
CA ARG A 32 -1.58 2.77 -2.03
C ARG A 32 -0.24 2.37 -2.65
N ARG A 33 0.25 1.15 -2.38
CA ARG A 33 1.51 0.66 -2.94
C ARG A 33 1.46 0.53 -4.47
N LEU A 34 0.35 0.06 -5.03
CA LEU A 34 0.15 0.00 -6.48
C LEU A 34 0.17 1.39 -7.10
N ARG A 35 -0.45 2.40 -6.45
CA ARG A 35 -0.38 3.80 -6.90
C ARG A 35 1.03 4.36 -6.87
N GLU A 36 1.82 4.06 -5.83
CA GLU A 36 3.23 4.49 -5.81
C GLU A 36 4.05 3.77 -6.87
N LEU A 37 3.82 2.47 -7.09
CA LEU A 37 4.53 1.70 -8.11
C LEU A 37 4.30 2.27 -9.51
N LYS A 38 3.05 2.65 -9.83
CA LYS A 38 2.71 3.32 -11.09
C LYS A 38 3.44 4.63 -11.35
N LYS A 39 3.88 5.34 -10.30
CA LYS A 39 4.66 6.59 -10.46
C LYS A 39 6.12 6.34 -10.78
N ILE A 40 6.65 5.16 -10.43
CA ILE A 40 8.07 4.83 -10.54
C ILE A 40 8.32 4.05 -11.84
N VAL A 41 7.41 3.13 -12.19
CA VAL A 41 7.57 2.27 -13.37
C VAL A 41 7.21 3.06 -14.64
N PRO A 42 8.12 3.12 -15.64
CA PRO A 42 7.86 3.82 -16.89
C PRO A 42 6.65 3.23 -17.62
N ASP A 43 5.91 4.11 -18.30
CA ASP A 43 4.72 3.81 -19.11
C ASP A 43 3.56 3.13 -18.37
N ALA A 44 3.57 3.04 -17.04
CA ALA A 44 2.63 2.22 -16.27
C ALA A 44 1.40 2.95 -15.69
N GLN A 45 1.21 4.22 -16.03
CA GLN A 45 0.18 5.08 -15.43
C GLN A 45 -1.24 4.51 -15.62
N ASP A 46 -1.57 4.06 -16.83
CA ASP A 46 -2.88 3.50 -17.19
C ASP A 46 -2.90 1.97 -17.25
N ALA A 47 -1.82 1.30 -16.83
CA ALA A 47 -1.73 -0.15 -16.83
C ALA A 47 -2.71 -0.78 -15.82
N ASP A 48 -3.27 -1.94 -16.17
CA ASP A 48 -3.88 -2.83 -15.18
C ASP A 48 -2.83 -3.43 -14.23
N VAL A 49 -3.27 -4.20 -13.23
CA VAL A 49 -2.38 -4.74 -12.20
C VAL A 49 -1.38 -5.75 -12.77
N ASP A 50 -1.80 -6.62 -13.69
CA ASP A 50 -0.94 -7.66 -14.24
C ASP A 50 0.10 -7.06 -15.18
N ALA A 51 -0.32 -6.10 -16.02
CA ALA A 51 0.59 -5.36 -16.89
C ALA A 51 1.57 -4.50 -16.07
N LEU A 52 1.12 -3.88 -14.96
CA LEU A 52 1.99 -3.14 -14.04
C LEU A 52 3.07 -4.06 -13.46
N LEU A 53 2.69 -5.25 -12.96
CA LEU A 53 3.64 -6.19 -12.37
C LEU A 53 4.64 -6.74 -13.40
N ARG A 54 4.19 -7.05 -14.62
CA ARG A 54 5.07 -7.47 -15.72
C ARG A 54 6.07 -6.37 -16.10
N ARG A 55 5.59 -5.15 -16.31
CA ARG A 55 6.46 -3.99 -16.60
C ARG A 55 7.43 -3.69 -15.47
N THR A 56 7.01 -3.93 -14.22
CA THR A 56 7.90 -3.80 -13.06
C THR A 56 9.04 -4.82 -13.14
N ALA A 57 8.75 -6.07 -13.47
CA ALA A 57 9.78 -7.09 -13.66
C ALA A 57 10.76 -6.71 -14.79
N ASP A 58 10.23 -6.29 -15.95
CA ASP A 58 11.05 -5.84 -17.07
C ASP A 58 11.93 -4.64 -16.69
N TYR A 59 11.36 -3.68 -15.96
CA TYR A 59 12.08 -2.48 -15.53
C TYR A 59 13.20 -2.79 -14.54
N ILE A 60 12.98 -3.72 -13.60
CA ILE A 60 14.02 -4.21 -12.70
C ILE A 60 15.17 -4.83 -13.52
N CYS A 61 14.86 -5.74 -14.45
CA CYS A 61 15.89 -6.38 -15.28
C CYS A 61 16.69 -5.35 -16.10
N ILE A 62 16.02 -4.35 -16.68
CA ILE A 62 16.70 -3.29 -17.44
C ILE A 62 17.60 -2.45 -16.53
N LEU A 63 17.14 -2.09 -15.32
CA LEU A 63 17.94 -1.33 -14.37
C LEU A 63 19.18 -2.12 -13.91
N GLU A 64 19.01 -3.40 -13.60
CA GLU A 64 20.12 -4.29 -13.22
C GLU A 64 21.16 -4.40 -14.34
N LEU A 65 20.71 -4.54 -15.59
CA LEU A 65 21.58 -4.53 -16.76
C LEU A 65 22.34 -3.20 -16.89
N LYS A 66 21.63 -2.06 -16.80
CA LYS A 66 22.25 -0.73 -16.87
C LYS A 66 23.31 -0.53 -15.79
N VAL A 67 23.00 -0.90 -14.54
CA VAL A 67 23.96 -0.83 -13.43
C VAL A 67 25.16 -1.73 -13.68
N THR A 68 24.95 -2.94 -14.21
CA THR A 68 26.03 -3.88 -14.53
C THR A 68 26.96 -3.33 -15.60
N VAL A 69 26.40 -2.75 -16.67
CA VAL A 69 27.18 -2.12 -17.75
C VAL A 69 27.96 -0.93 -17.21
N LEU A 70 27.30 -0.02 -16.48
CA LEU A 70 27.96 1.16 -15.92
C LEU A 70 29.08 0.81 -14.97
N ARG A 71 28.91 -0.23 -14.14
CA ARG A 71 29.98 -0.75 -13.27
C ARG A 71 31.16 -1.26 -14.08
N ARG A 72 30.92 -2.04 -15.15
CA ARG A 72 32.00 -2.52 -16.04
C ARG A 72 32.72 -1.36 -16.71
N LEU A 73 31.99 -0.35 -17.17
CA LEU A 73 32.61 0.84 -17.76
C LEU A 73 33.44 1.61 -16.73
N SER A 74 32.94 1.85 -15.51
CA SER A 74 33.72 2.47 -14.43
C SER A 74 34.99 1.69 -14.12
N THR A 75 34.93 0.35 -14.09
CA THR A 75 36.15 -0.47 -13.91
C THR A 75 37.17 -0.32 -15.05
N ILE A 76 36.72 -0.06 -16.28
CA ILE A 76 37.60 0.16 -17.43
C ILE A 76 38.21 1.57 -17.39
N TYR A 77 37.41 2.58 -17.05
CA TYR A 77 37.81 3.98 -17.09
C TYR A 77 38.41 4.50 -15.77
N GLY A 78 38.38 3.71 -14.70
CA GLY A 78 39.06 4.01 -13.43
C GLY A 78 38.47 5.18 -12.64
N VAL A 79 37.19 5.51 -12.88
CA VAL A 79 36.43 6.50 -12.09
C VAL A 79 35.70 5.81 -10.95
#